data_AF-A0A8J4R6N7-F1
#
_entry.id   AF-A0A8J4R6N7-F1
#
_cell.length_a   1.000
_cell.length_b   1.000
_cell.length_c   1.000
_cell.angle_alpha   90.00
_cell.angle_beta   90.00
_cell.angle_gamma   90.00
#
_symmetry.space_group_name_H-M   'P 1'
#
loop_
_entity.id
_entity.type
_entity.pdbx_description
1 polymer ?
#
loop_
_entity_poly.entity_id
_entity_poly.type
_entity_poly.pdbx_seq_one_letter_code
_entity_poly.pdbx_strand_id
1 'polypeptide(L)'
;MVSLSVSMVNLVLFWLSFISLTSEALVPSYRFHFCSNETTFIPNSTYHSNLKDLLFSLSSNSTREIGFYNNTVGQNPETSVYGLFLCRGDLTPDACQDCVSTATNEIVQQYCPAEKVALPWKNSQQSFCGTCWILQSQIASLS
;
A
#
# COMPACT_ATOMS: atom_id res chain seq x y z
N MET A 1 -6.12 25.79 -55.50
CA MET A 1 -6.50 24.43 -55.02
C MET A 1 -5.41 23.78 -54.17
N VAL A 2 -4.12 23.83 -54.55
CA VAL A 2 -2.99 23.21 -53.80
C VAL A 2 -2.70 23.85 -52.43
N SER A 3 -2.88 25.17 -52.31
CA SER A 3 -2.67 25.90 -51.05
C SER A 3 -3.74 25.59 -49.99
N LEU A 4 -4.99 25.38 -50.42
CA LEU A 4 -6.09 24.96 -49.54
C LEU A 4 -5.86 23.54 -49.00
N SER A 5 -5.35 22.62 -49.82
CA SER A 5 -5.04 21.26 -49.37
C SER A 5 -3.89 21.22 -48.35
N VAL A 6 -2.86 22.06 -48.49
CA VAL A 6 -1.73 22.12 -47.54
C VAL A 6 -2.18 22.72 -46.19
N SER A 7 -3.05 23.73 -46.21
CA SER A 7 -3.62 24.30 -44.98
C SER A 7 -4.43 23.27 -44.20
N MET A 8 -5.23 22.45 -44.90
CA MET A 8 -6.03 21.39 -44.28
C MET A 8 -5.15 20.30 -43.66
N VAL A 9 -4.04 19.92 -44.30
CA VAL A 9 -3.09 18.95 -43.75
C VAL A 9 -2.45 19.45 -42.45
N ASN A 10 -2.04 20.72 -42.39
CA ASN A 10 -1.44 21.29 -41.17
C ASN A 10 -2.43 21.38 -40.00
N LEU A 11 -3.70 21.69 -40.28
CA LEU A 11 -4.76 21.70 -39.27
C LEU A 11 -5.03 20.29 -38.71
N VAL A 12 -5.00 19.26 -39.56
CA VAL A 12 -5.14 17.86 -39.15
C VAL A 12 -3.95 17.42 -38.28
N LEU A 13 -2.72 17.79 -38.64
CA LEU A 13 -1.52 17.47 -37.85
C LEU A 13 -1.53 18.14 -36.47
N PHE A 14 -1.95 19.40 -36.39
CA PHE A 14 -2.14 20.10 -35.10
C PHE A 14 -3.18 19.40 -34.24
N TRP A 15 -4.31 18.97 -34.82
CA TRP A 15 -5.35 18.29 -34.09
C TRP A 15 -4.90 16.92 -33.57
N LEU A 16 -4.17 16.14 -34.38
CA LEU A 16 -3.58 14.86 -33.96
C LEU A 16 -2.56 15.03 -32.82
N SER A 17 -1.76 16.10 -32.83
CA SER A 17 -0.82 16.41 -31.73
C SER A 17 -1.50 16.74 -30.41
N PHE A 18 -2.68 17.38 -30.46
CA PHE A 18 -3.50 17.67 -29.28
C PHE A 18 -4.15 16.40 -28.70
N ILE A 19 -4.52 15.43 -29.55
CA ILE A 19 -5.12 14.15 -29.11
C ILE A 19 -4.10 13.29 -28.35
N SER A 20 -2.81 13.37 -28.69
CA SER A 20 -1.75 12.66 -27.96
C SER A 20 -1.45 13.22 -26.56
N LEU A 21 -1.96 14.41 -26.22
CA LEU A 21 -1.68 15.06 -24.93
C LEU A 21 -2.67 14.68 -23.82
N THR A 22 -3.75 13.96 -24.14
CA THR A 22 -4.75 13.53 -23.14
C THR A 22 -4.86 12.02 -23.10
N SER A 23 -3.86 11.36 -22.52
CA SER A 23 -4.01 9.98 -22.06
C SER A 23 -3.49 9.83 -20.63
N GLU A 24 -4.19 10.43 -19.68
CA GLU A 24 -4.21 9.85 -18.34
C GLU A 24 -5.15 8.66 -18.41
N ALA A 25 -4.60 7.47 -18.66
CA ALA A 25 -5.36 6.25 -18.44
C ALA A 25 -5.68 6.19 -16.94
N LEU A 26 -6.91 6.57 -16.56
CA LEU A 26 -7.49 6.25 -15.27
C LEU A 26 -7.67 4.74 -15.20
N VAL A 27 -6.57 4.01 -14.97
CA VAL A 27 -6.63 2.61 -14.58
C VAL A 27 -7.30 2.61 -13.20
N PRO A 28 -8.45 1.93 -13.02
CA PRO A 28 -9.10 1.87 -11.72
C PRO A 28 -8.08 1.42 -10.68
N SER A 29 -7.81 2.25 -9.68
CA SER A 29 -6.90 1.91 -8.60
C SER A 29 -7.57 0.86 -7.71
N TYR A 30 -7.56 -0.39 -8.14
CA TYR A 30 -8.03 -1.50 -7.31
C TYR A 30 -7.09 -1.60 -6.11
N ARG A 31 -7.59 -1.26 -4.92
CA ARG A 31 -6.92 -1.47 -3.64
C ARG A 31 -7.42 -2.79 -3.09
N PHE A 32 -6.66 -3.85 -3.35
CA PHE A 32 -6.97 -5.16 -2.81
C PHE A 32 -6.56 -5.18 -1.34
N HIS A 33 -7.52 -5.50 -0.47
CA HIS A 33 -7.29 -5.80 0.93
C HIS A 33 -7.98 -7.12 1.24
N PHE A 34 -7.40 -7.89 2.14
CA PHE A 34 -8.04 -9.09 2.68
C PHE A 34 -8.05 -8.95 4.19
N CYS A 35 -9.21 -9.22 4.76
CA CYS A 35 -9.41 -9.28 6.19
C CYS A 35 -9.75 -10.73 6.50
N SER A 36 -9.06 -11.34 7.46
CA SER A 36 -9.41 -12.69 7.87
C SER A 36 -10.75 -12.66 8.60
N ASN A 37 -11.79 -13.20 7.96
CA ASN A 37 -13.09 -13.35 8.61
C ASN A 37 -13.09 -14.45 9.70
N GLU A 38 -12.03 -15.27 9.76
CA GLU A 38 -11.91 -16.39 10.70
C GLU A 38 -11.57 -15.91 12.13
N THR A 39 -10.92 -14.76 12.26
CA THR A 39 -10.47 -14.28 13.56
C THR A 39 -10.61 -12.76 13.69
N THR A 40 -11.41 -12.34 14.66
CA THR A 40 -11.53 -10.94 15.07
C THR A 40 -10.85 -10.71 16.41
N PHE A 41 -10.42 -9.49 16.68
CA PHE A 41 -9.94 -9.09 18.01
C PHE A 41 -11.00 -8.25 18.73
N ILE A 42 -10.97 -8.30 20.06
CA ILE A 42 -11.85 -7.48 20.90
C ILE A 42 -11.28 -6.05 20.96
N PRO A 43 -12.07 -4.99 20.69
CA PRO A 43 -11.63 -3.62 20.87
C PRO A 43 -11.08 -3.38 22.29
N ASN A 44 -10.02 -2.59 22.39
CA ASN A 44 -9.30 -2.30 23.64
C ASN A 44 -8.64 -3.52 24.33
N SER A 45 -8.52 -4.65 23.64
CA SER A 45 -7.69 -5.76 24.12
C SER A 45 -6.19 -5.41 24.08
N THR A 46 -5.38 -6.22 24.78
CA THR A 46 -3.92 -6.18 24.67
C THR A 46 -3.47 -6.36 23.21
N TYR A 47 -4.14 -7.22 22.46
CA TYR A 47 -3.89 -7.40 21.03
C TYR A 47 -4.10 -6.10 20.25
N HIS A 48 -5.21 -5.38 20.48
CA HIS A 48 -5.48 -4.11 19.79
C HIS A 48 -4.41 -3.05 20.10
N SER A 49 -3.93 -2.99 21.34
CA SER A 49 -2.85 -2.08 21.74
C SER A 49 -1.52 -2.46 21.07
N ASN A 50 -1.16 -3.74 21.09
CA ASN A 50 0.05 -4.25 20.42
C ASN A 50 0.00 -4.02 18.90
N LEU A 51 -1.17 -4.14 18.28
CA LEU A 51 -1.36 -3.82 16.86
C LEU A 51 -1.09 -2.33 16.59
N LYS A 52 -1.63 -1.42 17.42
CA LYS A 52 -1.35 0.02 17.28
C LYS A 52 0.13 0.34 17.43
N ASP A 53 0.79 -0.25 18.43
CA ASP A 53 2.23 -0.07 18.66
C ASP A 53 3.07 -0.61 17.50
N LEU A 54 2.67 -1.75 16.93
CA LEU A 54 3.29 -2.32 15.75
C LEU A 54 3.17 -1.37 14.55
N LEU A 55 1.96 -0.89 14.25
CA LEU A 55 1.70 0.02 13.13
C LEU A 55 2.49 1.33 13.27
N PHE A 56 2.55 1.88 14.47
CA PHE A 56 3.37 3.05 14.77
C PHE A 56 4.86 2.75 14.54
N SER A 57 5.37 1.63 15.04
CA SER A 57 6.76 1.21 14.86
C SER A 57 7.13 1.01 13.39
N LEU A 58 6.23 0.43 12.58
CA LEU A 58 6.43 0.28 11.15
C LEU A 58 6.52 1.64 10.45
N SER A 59 5.59 2.56 10.73
CA SER A 59 5.59 3.91 10.15
C SER A 59 6.73 4.81 10.64
N SER A 60 7.28 4.58 11.83
CA SER A 60 8.44 5.34 12.31
C SER A 60 9.75 4.84 11.73
N ASN A 61 9.81 3.56 11.34
CA ASN A 61 11.00 2.91 10.79
C ASN A 61 11.03 2.87 9.26
N SER A 62 10.07 3.49 8.58
CA SER A 62 9.97 3.53 7.12
C SER A 62 10.98 4.45 6.43
N THR A 63 11.71 5.28 7.16
CA THR A 63 12.79 6.11 6.62
C THR A 63 14.11 5.35 6.43
N ARG A 64 14.14 4.04 6.71
CA ARG A 64 15.32 3.19 6.52
C ARG A 64 15.66 3.06 5.03
N GLU A 65 16.94 3.25 4.70
CA GLU A 65 17.44 3.17 3.32
C GLU A 65 17.18 1.82 2.64
N ILE A 66 17.16 0.73 3.42
CA ILE A 66 16.88 -0.63 2.91
C ILE A 66 15.44 -0.81 2.43
N GLY A 67 14.55 0.16 2.70
CA GLY A 67 13.15 0.10 2.30
C GLY A 67 12.39 -1.08 2.92
N PHE A 68 12.89 -1.68 3.99
CA PHE A 68 12.32 -2.86 4.62
C PHE A 68 12.47 -2.78 6.14
N TYR A 69 11.45 -3.23 6.87
CA TYR A 69 11.52 -3.41 8.31
C TYR A 69 10.42 -4.36 8.77
N ASN A 70 10.74 -5.20 9.75
CA ASN A 70 9.79 -6.05 10.44
C ASN A 70 9.86 -5.81 11.95
N ASN A 71 8.77 -6.11 12.64
CA ASN A 71 8.71 -6.04 14.09
C ASN A 71 7.66 -7.00 14.64
N THR A 72 7.85 -7.42 15.88
CA THR A 72 6.87 -8.17 16.66
C THR A 72 6.60 -7.42 17.95
N VAL A 73 5.34 -7.19 18.28
CA VAL A 73 4.93 -6.57 19.55
C VAL A 73 4.13 -7.56 20.39
N GLY A 74 4.50 -7.70 21.65
CA GLY A 74 3.89 -8.64 22.60
C GLY A 74 4.71 -9.93 22.79
N GLN A 75 4.55 -10.56 23.95
CA GLN A 75 5.31 -11.77 24.34
C GLN A 75 4.46 -13.04 24.35
N ASN A 76 3.15 -12.91 24.52
CA ASN A 76 2.22 -14.05 24.56
C ASN A 76 1.68 -14.34 23.15
N PRO A 77 1.70 -15.61 22.67
CA PRO A 77 1.19 -16.00 21.35
C PRO A 77 -0.21 -15.48 21.01
N GLU A 78 -1.11 -15.39 21.98
CA GLU A 78 -2.50 -14.94 21.77
C GLU A 78 -2.62 -13.43 21.52
N THR A 79 -1.67 -12.67 22.06
CA THR A 79 -1.67 -11.19 22.01
C THR A 79 -0.56 -10.61 21.15
N SER A 80 0.41 -11.42 20.76
CA SER A 80 1.55 -11.00 19.93
C SER A 80 1.11 -10.68 18.50
N VAL A 81 1.65 -9.61 17.95
CA VAL A 81 1.36 -9.14 16.60
C VAL A 81 2.67 -9.00 15.85
N TYR A 82 2.75 -9.59 14.67
CA TYR A 82 3.88 -9.45 13.76
C TYR A 82 3.46 -8.59 12.57
N GLY A 83 4.42 -7.86 12.01
CA GLY A 83 4.21 -7.13 10.77
C GLY A 83 5.51 -6.64 10.19
N LEU A 84 5.47 -6.31 8.90
CA LEU A 84 6.58 -5.76 8.17
C LEU A 84 6.09 -4.85 7.05
N PHE A 85 6.97 -4.01 6.54
CA PHE A 85 6.77 -3.30 5.28
C PHE A 85 7.97 -3.54 4.36
N LEU A 86 7.74 -3.42 3.06
CA LEU A 86 8.79 -3.45 2.04
C LEU A 86 8.52 -2.39 0.98
N CYS A 87 9.06 -1.19 1.07
CA CYS A 87 8.96 -0.18 0.04
C CYS A 87 9.57 -0.60 -1.30
N ARG A 88 9.08 0.02 -2.38
CA ARG A 88 9.61 -0.18 -3.72
C ARG A 88 11.00 0.48 -3.79
N GLY A 89 11.97 -0.21 -4.38
CA GLY A 89 13.38 0.20 -4.34
C GLY A 89 13.76 1.50 -5.08
N ASP A 90 12.83 2.09 -5.81
CA ASP A 90 12.97 3.38 -6.50
C ASP A 90 12.37 4.57 -5.72
N LEU A 91 11.76 4.32 -4.55
CA LEU A 91 11.20 5.37 -3.70
C LEU A 91 12.28 6.03 -2.84
N THR A 92 12.14 7.34 -2.61
CA THR A 92 12.90 8.04 -1.58
C THR A 92 12.45 7.58 -0.18
N PRO A 93 13.29 7.72 0.86
CA PRO A 93 12.88 7.41 2.24
C PRO A 93 11.60 8.13 2.68
N ASP A 94 11.43 9.40 2.30
CA ASP A 94 10.24 10.19 2.62
C ASP A 94 9.00 9.64 1.91
N ALA A 95 9.11 9.31 0.62
CA ALA A 95 8.00 8.72 -0.15
C ALA A 95 7.63 7.33 0.38
N CYS A 96 8.61 6.57 0.88
CA CYS A 96 8.37 5.32 1.59
C CYS A 96 7.62 5.57 2.91
N GLN A 97 8.02 6.60 3.68
CA GLN A 97 7.39 6.93 4.95
C GLN A 97 5.93 7.39 4.83
N ASP A 98 5.65 8.36 3.96
CA ASP A 98 4.30 8.85 3.71
C ASP A 98 3.36 7.70 3.36
N CYS A 99 3.91 6.78 2.57
CA CYS A 99 3.19 5.66 2.09
C CYS A 99 2.93 4.59 3.16
N VAL A 100 3.92 4.23 4.01
CA VAL A 100 3.71 3.29 5.11
C VAL A 100 2.75 3.90 6.14
N SER A 101 2.85 5.19 6.40
CA SER A 101 1.92 5.92 7.28
C SER A 101 0.48 5.88 6.74
N THR A 102 0.30 6.08 5.44
CA THR A 102 -1.02 5.97 4.80
C THR A 102 -1.57 4.56 4.92
N ALA A 103 -0.76 3.54 4.57
CA ALA A 103 -1.19 2.15 4.60
C ALA A 103 -1.58 1.68 6.01
N THR A 104 -0.79 2.05 7.02
CA THR A 104 -1.04 1.68 8.43
C THR A 104 -2.29 2.37 9.01
N ASN A 105 -2.65 3.56 8.53
CA ASN A 105 -3.89 4.23 8.91
C ASN A 105 -5.12 3.66 8.20
N GLU A 106 -5.04 3.47 6.88
CA GLU A 106 -6.17 2.98 6.09
C GLU A 106 -6.57 1.55 6.49
N ILE A 107 -5.61 0.69 6.82
CA ILE A 107 -5.89 -0.72 7.14
C ILE A 107 -6.77 -0.87 8.39
N VAL A 108 -6.56 -0.07 9.44
CA VAL A 108 -7.35 -0.16 10.68
C VAL A 108 -8.62 0.69 10.65
N GLN A 109 -8.69 1.70 9.78
CA GLN A 109 -9.85 2.61 9.73
C GLN A 109 -10.87 2.24 8.66
N GLN A 110 -10.41 1.75 7.50
CA GLN A 110 -11.24 1.63 6.31
C GLN A 110 -11.40 0.19 5.84
N TYR A 111 -10.39 -0.66 6.04
CA TYR A 111 -10.36 -1.99 5.44
C TYR A 111 -10.67 -3.10 6.44
N CYS A 112 -9.90 -3.22 7.51
CA CYS A 112 -10.03 -4.29 8.51
C CYS A 112 -10.10 -3.71 9.93
N PRO A 113 -11.26 -3.15 10.34
CA PRO A 113 -11.40 -2.47 11.62
C PRO A 113 -11.33 -3.40 12.84
N ALA A 114 -11.68 -4.68 12.68
CA ALA A 114 -11.77 -5.63 13.81
C ALA A 114 -11.20 -7.03 13.51
N GLU A 115 -10.97 -7.33 12.23
CA GLU A 115 -10.41 -8.58 11.76
C GLU A 115 -8.90 -8.61 12.03
N LYS A 116 -8.36 -9.79 12.35
CA LYS A 116 -6.91 -9.98 12.32
C LYS A 116 -6.46 -9.86 10.86
N VAL A 117 -5.59 -8.90 10.62
CA VAL A 117 -5.24 -8.43 9.28
C VAL A 117 -4.31 -9.42 8.59
N ALA A 118 -4.58 -9.72 7.32
CA ALA A 118 -3.66 -10.43 6.44
C ALA A 118 -3.76 -9.82 5.03
N LEU A 119 -2.76 -9.05 4.57
CA LEU A 119 -2.83 -8.38 3.27
C LEU A 119 -2.07 -9.13 2.16
N PRO A 120 -2.73 -9.54 1.05
CA PRO A 120 -2.06 -9.96 -0.17
C PRO A 120 -1.93 -8.81 -1.20
N TRP A 121 -0.84 -8.93 -1.95
CA TRP A 121 -0.30 -8.22 -3.12
C TRP A 121 -1.23 -7.46 -4.10
N LYS A 122 -0.64 -6.42 -4.74
CA LYS A 122 -1.16 -5.69 -5.93
C LYS A 122 -0.13 -5.72 -7.08
N ASN A 123 -0.62 -5.82 -8.32
CA ASN A 123 0.16 -5.59 -9.54
C ASN A 123 0.12 -4.13 -10.02
N SER A 124 1.34 -3.64 -10.33
CA SER A 124 1.78 -2.63 -11.31
C SER A 124 0.95 -1.35 -11.56
N GLN A 125 1.66 -0.21 -11.46
CA GLN A 125 1.24 1.16 -11.83
C GLN A 125 0.14 1.79 -10.99
N GLN A 126 0.45 2.13 -9.75
CA GLN A 126 0.33 3.51 -9.23
C GLN A 126 1.02 3.48 -7.86
N SER A 127 1.78 4.54 -7.56
CA SER A 127 2.54 4.78 -6.33
C SER A 127 1.80 4.33 -5.05
N PHE A 128 2.01 3.10 -4.62
CA PHE A 128 1.56 2.58 -3.35
C PHE A 128 2.64 1.62 -2.90
N CYS A 129 2.96 1.69 -1.61
CA CYS A 129 4.13 1.10 -0.99
C CYS A 129 4.31 -0.29 -1.51
N GLY A 130 5.55 -0.64 -1.80
CA GLY A 130 5.81 -2.06 -1.87
C GLY A 130 5.20 -2.70 -0.61
N THR A 131 4.48 -3.77 -0.87
CA THR A 131 3.98 -4.76 0.07
C THR A 131 4.16 -4.43 1.57
N CYS A 132 3.17 -3.74 2.16
CA CYS A 132 3.04 -3.70 3.60
C CYS A 132 2.44 -5.05 4.05
N TRP A 133 3.30 -6.01 4.38
CA TRP A 133 2.87 -7.30 4.90
C TRP A 133 2.64 -7.20 6.41
N ILE A 134 1.42 -6.87 6.83
CA ILE A 134 1.01 -7.16 8.21
C ILE A 134 0.58 -8.63 8.22
N LEU A 135 1.55 -9.52 8.37
CA LEU A 135 1.32 -10.95 8.53
C LEU A 135 1.00 -11.21 10.00
N GLN A 136 -0.21 -11.69 10.30
CA GLN A 136 -0.40 -12.42 11.54
C GLN A 136 -0.87 -13.85 11.27
N SER A 137 -0.01 -14.82 11.59
CA SER A 137 -0.41 -16.09 12.19
C SER A 137 0.77 -16.79 12.85
N GLN A 138 0.65 -17.01 14.16
CA GLN A 138 1.23 -18.12 14.92
C GLN A 138 2.77 -18.28 14.85
N ILE A 139 3.48 -17.71 15.83
CA ILE A 139 4.63 -18.44 16.41
C ILE A 139 4.02 -19.59 17.24
N ALA A 140 3.51 -20.60 16.56
CA ALA A 140 3.21 -21.91 17.11
C ALA A 140 3.55 -22.93 16.02
N SER A 141 4.51 -23.80 16.33
CA SER A 141 4.96 -24.98 15.58
C SER A 141 5.59 -24.75 14.20
N LEU A 142 6.89 -24.44 14.18
CA LEU A 142 7.83 -25.18 13.34
C LEU A 142 8.76 -25.95 14.27
N SER A 143 8.29 -27.13 14.67
CA SER A 143 9.09 -28.27 15.12
C SER A 143 9.04 -29.32 14.03
#